data_AF-A0A6F8TJL7-F1
#
_entry.id   AF-A0A6F8TJL7-F1
#
_cell.length_a   1.000
_cell.length_b   1.000
_cell.length_c   1.000
_cell.angle_alpha   90.00
_cell.angle_beta   90.00
_cell.angle_gamma   90.00
#
_symmetry.space_group_name_H-M   'P 1'
#
loop_
_entity.id
_entity.type
_entity.pdbx_description
1 polymer ?
#
loop_
_entity_poly.entity_id
_entity_poly.type
_entity_poly.pdbx_seq_one_letter_code
_entity_poly.pdbx_strand_id
1 'polypeptide(L)'
;MTMNPVQIYRDIFLSMQDRQESCDQFVSWMELDADKLASLKALNAYSLAAGSLDVKVEGKQRGSGVDLERIQSSQFNSKYIFEVKLNKTNINLGHDFIVCDSWNTVLKYEHYIKNPIKKIFLTDVEDYFDIDSSDSKYKNYLAMGELYSFIKFLSEESNADKDCIFIIVVISLKLKLVKMI
;
A
#
# COMPACT_ATOMS: atom_id res chain seq x y z
N MET A 1 -15.68 4.50 11.85
CA MET A 1 -15.02 4.58 10.54
C MET A 1 -13.80 3.69 10.60
N THR A 2 -13.71 2.68 9.74
CA THR A 2 -12.55 1.78 9.68
C THR A 2 -11.39 2.57 9.09
N MET A 3 -10.39 2.92 9.90
CA MET A 3 -9.24 3.68 9.44
C MET A 3 -8.47 2.88 8.39
N ASN A 4 -8.08 3.53 7.28
CA ASN A 4 -7.38 2.90 6.18
C ASN A 4 -5.89 2.70 6.55
N PRO A 5 -5.38 1.46 6.71
CA PRO A 5 -4.04 1.22 7.27
C PRO A 5 -2.90 1.91 6.52
N VAL A 6 -3.03 2.07 5.20
CA VAL A 6 -2.03 2.75 4.37
C VAL A 6 -1.98 4.27 4.63
N GLN A 7 -3.14 4.89 4.93
CA GLN A 7 -3.21 6.30 5.32
C GLN A 7 -2.63 6.49 6.72
N ILE A 8 -2.96 5.59 7.65
CA ILE A 8 -2.35 5.57 8.99
C ILE A 8 -0.83 5.47 8.87
N TYR A 9 -0.32 4.59 8.01
CA TYR A 9 1.11 4.43 7.78
C TYR A 9 1.73 5.72 7.27
N ARG A 10 1.14 6.33 6.23
CA ARG A 10 1.58 7.61 5.67
C ARG A 10 1.63 8.69 6.75
N ASP A 11 0.58 8.84 7.53
CA ASP A 11 0.48 9.94 8.49
C ASP A 11 1.51 9.79 9.61
N ILE A 12 1.75 8.57 10.12
CA ILE A 12 2.85 8.31 11.06
C ILE A 12 4.20 8.55 10.38
N PHE A 13 4.41 8.01 9.19
CA PHE A 13 5.65 8.18 8.44
C PHE A 13 6.01 9.66 8.24
N LEU A 14 5.06 10.50 7.83
CA LEU A 14 5.24 11.94 7.66
C LEU A 14 5.46 12.69 9.00
N SER A 15 4.96 12.14 10.11
CA SER A 15 5.17 12.71 11.44
C SER A 15 6.53 12.37 12.08
N MET A 16 7.25 11.39 11.53
CA MET A 16 8.58 10.98 11.99
C MET A 16 9.63 12.01 11.58
N GLN A 17 9.83 13.04 12.41
CA GLN A 17 10.93 14.00 12.24
C GLN A 17 12.29 13.31 12.41
N ASP A 18 13.31 13.81 11.72
CA ASP A 18 14.69 13.27 11.74
C ASP A 18 14.76 11.75 11.52
N ARG A 19 13.85 11.24 10.69
CA ARG A 19 13.72 9.81 10.36
C ARG A 19 15.04 9.27 9.80
N GLN A 20 15.52 8.21 10.43
CA GLN A 20 16.68 7.46 9.99
C GLN A 20 16.23 6.23 9.21
N GLU A 21 17.02 5.86 8.21
CA GLU A 21 16.81 4.63 7.46
C GLU A 21 17.71 3.51 8.01
N SER A 22 17.06 2.43 8.42
CA SER A 22 17.68 1.12 8.62
C SER A 22 17.48 0.27 7.34
N CYS A 23 18.05 -0.94 7.33
CA CYS A 23 17.96 -1.87 6.20
C CYS A 23 16.49 -2.15 5.80
N ASP A 24 15.64 -2.46 6.78
CA ASP A 24 14.25 -2.89 6.61
C ASP A 24 13.23 -1.95 7.29
N GLN A 25 13.70 -0.93 7.99
CA GLN A 25 12.86 -0.06 8.81
C GLN A 25 13.18 1.43 8.64
N PHE A 26 12.16 2.24 8.86
CA PHE A 26 12.29 3.64 9.21
C PHE A 26 12.24 3.80 10.72
N VAL A 27 13.13 4.61 11.28
CA VAL A 27 13.26 4.80 12.74
C VAL A 27 13.25 6.27 13.07
N SER A 28 12.50 6.66 14.10
CA SER A 28 12.51 8.04 14.63
C SER A 28 12.22 8.04 16.12
N TRP A 29 12.80 9.01 16.82
CA TRP A 29 12.54 9.26 18.23
C TRP A 29 11.53 10.41 18.34
N MET A 30 10.32 10.13 18.81
CA MET A 30 9.24 11.11 18.83
C MET A 30 8.33 11.00 20.05
N GLU A 31 7.62 12.09 20.35
CA GLU A 31 6.55 12.12 21.34
C GLU A 31 5.32 11.38 20.81
N LEU A 32 4.65 10.65 21.69
CA LEU A 32 3.38 10.00 21.41
C LEU A 32 2.23 10.76 22.06
N ASP A 33 1.10 10.76 21.36
CA ASP A 33 -0.21 11.11 21.89
C ASP A 33 -1.16 9.90 21.71
N ALA A 34 -2.42 10.07 22.10
CA ALA A 34 -3.42 9.01 22.01
C ALA A 34 -3.64 8.53 20.56
N ASP A 35 -3.63 9.45 19.59
CA ASP A 35 -3.93 9.16 18.19
C ASP A 35 -2.75 8.43 17.52
N LYS A 36 -1.51 8.85 17.80
CA LYS A 36 -0.30 8.17 17.36
C LYS A 36 -0.20 6.78 17.96
N LEU A 37 -0.50 6.61 19.25
CA LEU A 37 -0.50 5.29 19.88
C LEU A 37 -1.55 4.36 19.24
N ALA A 38 -2.77 4.85 19.03
CA ALA A 38 -3.82 4.07 18.37
C ALA A 38 -3.42 3.68 16.94
N SER A 39 -2.80 4.59 16.21
CA SER A 39 -2.26 4.38 14.87
C SER A 39 -1.17 3.30 14.85
N LEU A 40 -0.20 3.36 15.78
CA LEU A 40 0.86 2.35 15.89
C LEU A 40 0.31 0.97 16.24
N LYS A 41 -0.70 0.88 17.11
CA LYS A 41 -1.40 -0.38 17.41
C LYS A 41 -2.10 -0.95 16.17
N ALA A 42 -2.77 -0.10 15.40
CA ALA A 42 -3.39 -0.52 14.15
C ALA A 42 -2.34 -1.03 13.15
N LEU A 43 -1.22 -0.32 12.97
CA LEU A 43 -0.13 -0.74 12.08
C LEU A 43 0.58 -2.01 12.54
N ASN A 44 0.69 -2.24 13.86
CA ASN A 44 1.26 -3.47 14.41
C ASN A 44 0.46 -4.71 13.98
N ALA A 45 -0.88 -4.62 13.91
CA ALA A 45 -1.73 -5.70 13.42
C ALA A 45 -1.45 -6.10 11.96
N TYR A 46 -0.87 -5.19 11.16
CA TYR A 46 -0.44 -5.42 9.77
C TYR A 46 1.07 -5.64 9.65
N SER A 47 1.78 -5.90 10.75
CA SER A 47 3.24 -6.05 10.79
C SER A 47 3.98 -4.86 10.16
N LEU A 48 3.43 -3.65 10.30
CA LEU A 48 4.02 -2.41 9.77
C LEU A 48 4.66 -1.54 10.85
N ALA A 49 4.37 -1.80 12.13
CA ALA A 49 4.99 -1.15 13.27
C ALA A 49 5.42 -2.17 14.34
N ALA A 50 6.46 -1.86 15.09
CA ALA A 50 6.92 -2.69 16.21
C ALA A 50 5.88 -2.77 17.34
N GLY A 51 5.75 -3.93 17.99
CA GLY A 51 4.80 -4.15 19.09
C GLY A 51 5.27 -3.62 20.44
N SER A 52 6.55 -3.26 20.54
CA SER A 52 7.16 -2.61 21.69
C SER A 52 8.13 -1.53 21.22
N LEU A 53 8.26 -0.48 22.02
CA LEU A 53 9.06 0.71 21.68
C LEU A 53 10.10 0.97 22.76
N ASP A 54 11.33 1.28 22.35
CA ASP A 54 12.33 1.81 23.28
C ASP A 54 11.93 3.23 23.72
N VAL A 55 12.29 3.62 24.94
CA VAL A 55 11.86 4.91 25.50
C VAL A 55 13.01 5.65 26.18
N LYS A 56 13.12 6.95 25.91
CA LYS A 56 13.96 7.89 26.64
C LYS A 56 13.08 8.67 27.60
N VAL A 57 13.47 8.70 28.87
CA VAL A 57 12.81 9.50 29.91
C VAL A 57 13.78 10.58 30.37
N GLU A 58 13.42 11.85 30.16
CA GLU A 58 14.26 13.01 30.47
C GLU A 58 15.67 12.87 29.86
N GLY A 59 15.72 12.45 28.58
CA GLY A 59 16.95 12.27 27.80
C GLY A 59 17.73 10.98 28.09
N LYS A 60 17.35 10.19 29.10
CA LYS A 60 18.02 8.93 29.45
C LYS A 60 17.24 7.74 28.90
N GLN A 61 17.90 6.91 28.11
CA GLN A 61 17.30 5.66 27.62
C GLN A 61 16.98 4.75 28.80
N ARG A 62 15.72 4.36 28.93
CA ARG A 62 15.30 3.26 29.81
C ARG A 62 15.64 1.95 29.10
N GLY A 63 15.94 0.92 29.88
CA GLY A 63 16.41 -0.38 29.38
C GLY A 63 15.45 -1.05 28.40
N SER A 64 14.68 -2.04 28.86
CA SER A 64 13.81 -2.82 27.98
C SER A 64 12.69 -1.98 27.36
N GLY A 65 12.38 -2.25 26.10
CA GLY A 65 11.23 -1.66 25.40
C GLY A 65 9.90 -1.84 26.14
N VAL A 66 8.99 -0.90 25.91
CA VAL A 66 7.64 -0.85 26.48
C VAL A 66 6.65 -1.34 25.44
N ASP A 67 5.86 -2.37 25.80
CA ASP A 67 4.78 -2.88 24.94
C ASP A 67 3.78 -1.77 24.61
N LEU A 68 3.31 -1.69 23.35
CA LEU A 68 2.33 -0.68 22.91
C LEU A 68 1.06 -0.69 23.79
N GLU A 69 0.64 -1.86 24.26
CA GLU A 69 -0.53 -2.01 25.12
C GLU A 69 -0.35 -1.47 26.54
N ARG A 70 0.90 -1.29 26.98
CA ARG A 70 1.23 -0.79 28.33
C ARG A 70 1.46 0.70 28.37
N ILE A 71 1.55 1.38 27.22
CA ILE A 71 1.73 2.83 27.15
C ILE A 71 0.43 3.51 27.62
N GLN A 72 0.56 4.39 28.62
CA GLN A 72 -0.56 5.10 29.25
C GLN A 72 -0.53 6.59 28.91
N SER A 73 -1.68 7.26 29.07
CA SER A 73 -1.79 8.70 28.80
C SER A 73 -0.90 9.58 29.67
N SER A 74 -0.51 9.11 30.85
CA SER A 74 0.47 9.79 31.72
C SER A 74 1.86 9.92 31.08
N GLN A 75 2.14 9.18 30.00
CA GLN A 75 3.38 9.22 29.25
C GLN A 75 3.30 10.09 27.99
N PHE A 76 2.16 10.75 27.72
CA PHE A 76 1.99 11.68 26.60
C PHE A 76 2.48 13.08 26.97
N ASN A 77 3.78 13.23 27.16
CA ASN A 77 4.41 14.53 27.42
C ASN A 77 5.89 14.49 27.03
N SER A 78 6.50 15.67 26.93
CA SER A 78 7.87 15.87 26.45
C SER A 78 8.98 15.21 27.27
N LYS A 79 8.67 14.65 28.46
CA LYS A 79 9.64 13.85 29.20
C LYS A 79 9.86 12.48 28.56
N TYR A 80 8.88 11.96 27.81
CA TYR A 80 8.89 10.63 27.22
C TYR A 80 9.03 10.71 25.70
N ILE A 81 10.14 10.20 25.19
CA ILE A 81 10.40 10.11 23.75
C ILE A 81 10.52 8.63 23.38
N PHE A 82 9.73 8.16 22.43
CA PHE A 82 9.66 6.76 22.02
C PHE A 82 10.36 6.54 20.69
N GLU A 83 11.07 5.41 20.56
CA GLU A 83 11.64 4.98 19.29
C GLU A 83 10.57 4.26 18.46
N VAL A 84 10.00 4.98 17.51
CA VAL A 84 9.03 4.45 16.55
C VAL A 84 9.78 3.79 15.41
N LYS A 85 9.43 2.53 15.13
CA LYS A 85 9.98 1.72 14.04
C LYS A 85 8.86 1.32 13.10
N LEU A 86 8.95 1.73 11.84
CA LEU A 86 8.03 1.33 10.78
C LEU A 86 8.75 0.42 9.77
N ASN A 87 8.16 -0.72 9.43
CA ASN A 87 8.70 -1.58 8.38
C ASN A 87 8.55 -0.89 7.02
N LYS A 88 9.59 -0.95 6.17
CA LYS A 88 9.61 -0.27 4.86
C LYS A 88 8.62 -0.83 3.85
N THR A 89 8.16 -2.06 4.04
CA THR A 89 7.23 -2.70 3.11
C THR A 89 6.35 -3.77 3.75
N ASN A 90 5.17 -3.98 3.18
CA ASN A 90 4.27 -5.11 3.43
C ASN A 90 4.05 -5.98 2.18
N ILE A 91 4.86 -5.81 1.12
CA ILE A 91 4.59 -6.36 -0.22
C ILE A 91 4.48 -7.90 -0.26
N ASN A 92 5.02 -8.60 0.74
CA ASN A 92 4.95 -10.06 0.82
C ASN A 92 3.89 -10.57 1.82
N LEU A 93 3.07 -9.69 2.40
CA LEU A 93 2.11 -10.03 3.46
C LEU A 93 0.68 -10.28 2.95
N GLY A 94 0.44 -10.12 1.65
CA GLY A 94 -0.85 -10.41 1.04
C GLY A 94 -1.99 -9.49 1.49
N HIS A 95 -1.66 -8.27 1.94
CA HIS A 95 -2.64 -7.26 2.33
C HIS A 95 -3.33 -6.64 1.10
N ASP A 96 -4.50 -6.03 1.31
CA ASP A 96 -5.29 -5.33 0.29
C ASP A 96 -4.75 -3.92 -0.04
N PHE A 97 -3.58 -3.57 0.50
CA PHE A 97 -2.87 -2.33 0.29
C PHE A 97 -1.35 -2.59 0.28
N ILE A 98 -0.59 -1.69 -0.33
CA ILE A 98 0.88 -1.76 -0.37
C ILE A 98 1.49 -0.50 0.26
N VAL A 99 2.53 -0.72 1.05
CA VAL A 99 3.56 0.25 1.40
C VAL A 99 4.87 -0.26 0.80
N CYS A 100 5.59 0.56 0.05
CA CYS A 100 6.92 0.25 -0.47
C CYS A 100 7.66 1.53 -0.87
N ASP A 101 8.91 1.39 -1.30
CA ASP A 101 9.77 2.48 -1.78
C ASP A 101 9.21 3.14 -3.05
N SER A 102 8.91 2.34 -4.07
CA SER A 102 8.72 2.86 -5.42
C SER A 102 7.83 1.97 -6.30
N TRP A 103 7.36 2.55 -7.41
CA TRP A 103 6.67 1.81 -8.46
C TRP A 103 7.49 0.62 -9.00
N ASN A 104 8.82 0.76 -9.08
CA ASN A 104 9.69 -0.33 -9.52
C ASN A 104 9.57 -1.55 -8.62
N THR A 105 9.34 -1.35 -7.33
CA THR A 105 9.12 -2.45 -6.39
C THR A 105 7.75 -3.08 -6.58
N VAL A 106 6.68 -2.29 -6.75
CA VAL A 106 5.34 -2.83 -7.07
C VAL A 106 5.38 -3.69 -8.34
N LEU A 107 6.01 -3.18 -9.41
CA LEU A 107 6.02 -3.80 -10.73
C LEU A 107 6.98 -5.01 -10.84
N LYS A 108 7.83 -5.27 -9.84
CA LYS A 108 8.62 -6.52 -9.78
C LYS A 108 7.75 -7.76 -9.56
N TYR A 109 6.55 -7.58 -8.98
CA TYR A 109 5.69 -8.68 -8.59
C TYR A 109 4.56 -8.86 -9.60
N GLU A 110 4.65 -9.93 -10.38
CA GLU A 110 3.70 -10.25 -11.44
C GLU A 110 2.24 -10.27 -10.95
N HIS A 111 1.98 -10.78 -9.75
CA HIS A 111 0.63 -10.87 -9.21
C HIS A 111 -0.01 -9.49 -8.94
N TYR A 112 0.79 -8.45 -8.66
CA TYR A 112 0.31 -7.07 -8.54
C TYR A 112 0.14 -6.37 -9.89
N ILE A 113 0.78 -6.85 -10.94
CA ILE A 113 0.45 -6.44 -12.32
C ILE A 113 -0.88 -7.06 -12.76
N LYS A 114 -1.07 -8.36 -12.47
CA LYS A 114 -2.28 -9.11 -12.83
C LYS A 114 -3.51 -8.63 -12.06
N ASN A 115 -3.33 -8.34 -10.77
CA ASN A 115 -4.39 -7.86 -9.88
C ASN A 115 -3.90 -6.58 -9.16
N PRO A 116 -4.03 -5.41 -9.80
CA PRO A 116 -3.58 -4.15 -9.24
C PRO A 116 -4.19 -3.83 -7.88
N ILE A 117 -3.32 -3.51 -6.92
CA ILE A 117 -3.72 -3.02 -5.60
C ILE A 117 -4.18 -1.56 -5.68
N LYS A 118 -5.34 -1.27 -5.10
CA LYS A 118 -6.01 0.04 -5.19
C LYS A 118 -5.57 1.05 -4.13
N LYS A 119 -4.66 0.68 -3.25
CA LYS A 119 -4.22 1.49 -2.11
C LYS A 119 -2.72 1.35 -1.96
N ILE A 120 -1.98 2.38 -2.32
CA ILE A 120 -0.52 2.34 -2.36
C ILE A 120 0.04 3.59 -1.70
N PHE A 121 1.05 3.41 -0.85
CA PHE A 121 1.92 4.49 -0.39
C PHE A 121 3.36 4.21 -0.79
N LEU A 122 3.97 5.17 -1.48
CA LEU A 122 5.35 5.11 -1.95
C LEU A 122 6.23 5.99 -1.06
N THR A 123 7.18 5.40 -0.36
CA THR A 123 7.97 6.10 0.66
C THR A 123 9.06 6.99 0.08
N ASP A 124 9.58 6.71 -1.12
CA ASP A 124 10.64 7.51 -1.74
C ASP A 124 10.16 8.90 -2.17
N VAL A 125 8.91 8.98 -2.61
CA VAL A 125 8.26 10.21 -3.11
C VAL A 125 7.17 10.71 -2.16
N GLU A 126 6.92 9.99 -1.07
CA GLU A 126 5.88 10.26 -0.07
C GLU A 126 4.46 10.40 -0.68
N ASP A 127 4.22 9.72 -1.80
CA ASP A 127 2.96 9.78 -2.54
C ASP A 127 2.00 8.67 -2.11
N TYR A 128 0.74 9.05 -2.02
CA TYR A 128 -0.38 8.17 -1.70
C TYR A 128 -1.34 8.08 -2.87
N PHE A 129 -1.75 6.86 -3.19
CA PHE A 129 -2.68 6.54 -4.25
C PHE A 129 -3.84 5.71 -3.72
N ASP A 130 -5.05 6.15 -4.07
CA ASP A 130 -6.26 5.38 -3.91
C ASP A 130 -7.18 5.50 -5.14
N ILE A 131 -8.38 4.96 -5.05
CA ILE A 131 -9.35 4.94 -6.15
C ILE A 131 -9.72 6.32 -6.67
N ASP A 132 -9.56 7.37 -5.85
CA ASP A 132 -9.87 8.75 -6.22
C ASP A 132 -8.64 9.48 -6.81
N SER A 133 -7.49 8.82 -6.89
CA SER A 133 -6.26 9.41 -7.44
C SER A 133 -6.40 9.76 -8.92
N SER A 134 -6.01 10.99 -9.24
CA SER A 134 -5.99 11.49 -10.62
C SER A 134 -4.68 11.18 -11.36
N ASP A 135 -3.69 10.62 -10.66
CA ASP A 135 -2.35 10.37 -11.21
C ASP A 135 -2.38 9.42 -12.41
N SER A 136 -1.66 9.81 -13.46
CA SER A 136 -1.63 9.08 -14.71
C SER A 136 -0.91 7.73 -14.59
N LYS A 137 0.17 7.63 -13.80
CA LYS A 137 0.90 6.37 -13.62
C LYS A 137 0.04 5.38 -12.85
N TYR A 138 -0.63 5.83 -11.79
CA TYR A 138 -1.55 5.01 -11.02
C TYR A 138 -2.73 4.51 -11.88
N LYS A 139 -3.36 5.39 -12.66
CA LYS A 139 -4.44 4.97 -13.59
C LYS A 139 -3.96 3.96 -14.62
N ASN A 140 -2.77 4.16 -15.19
CA ASN A 140 -2.19 3.20 -16.13
C ASN A 140 -1.90 1.86 -15.46
N TYR A 141 -1.39 1.87 -14.22
CA TYR A 141 -1.17 0.65 -13.44
C TYR A 141 -2.48 -0.13 -13.19
N LEU A 142 -3.59 0.54 -12.86
CA LEU A 142 -4.90 -0.11 -12.76
C LEU A 142 -5.35 -0.70 -14.11
N ALA A 143 -5.22 0.07 -15.19
CA ALA A 143 -5.60 -0.36 -16.54
C ALA A 143 -4.77 -1.57 -17.04
N MET A 144 -3.53 -1.75 -16.56
CA MET A 144 -2.71 -2.93 -16.89
C MET A 144 -3.36 -4.23 -16.41
N GLY A 145 -4.01 -4.23 -15.23
CA GLY A 145 -4.72 -5.40 -14.73
C GLY A 145 -5.97 -5.73 -15.55
N GLU A 146 -6.70 -4.70 -16.00
CA GLU A 146 -7.84 -4.86 -16.90
C GLU A 146 -7.40 -5.43 -18.26
N LEU A 147 -6.31 -4.88 -18.82
CA LEU A 147 -5.72 -5.38 -20.07
C LEU A 147 -5.27 -6.83 -19.93
N TYR A 148 -4.59 -7.18 -18.83
CA TYR A 148 -4.19 -8.56 -18.56
C TYR A 148 -5.40 -9.49 -18.52
N SER A 149 -6.47 -9.08 -17.81
CA SER A 149 -7.71 -9.86 -17.70
C SER A 149 -8.39 -10.04 -19.06
N PHE A 150 -8.40 -9.00 -19.89
CA PHE A 150 -8.94 -9.06 -21.25
C PHE A 150 -8.14 -9.98 -22.16
N ILE A 151 -6.80 -9.90 -22.13
CA ILE A 151 -5.92 -10.80 -22.89
C ILE A 151 -6.11 -12.25 -22.45
N LYS A 152 -6.19 -12.50 -21.13
CA LYS A 152 -6.44 -13.82 -20.59
C LYS A 152 -7.78 -14.38 -21.06
N PHE A 153 -8.84 -13.60 -20.98
CA PHE A 153 -10.16 -13.96 -21.47
C PHE A 153 -10.13 -14.33 -22.96
N LEU A 154 -9.51 -13.49 -23.80
CA LEU A 154 -9.38 -13.78 -25.23
C LEU A 154 -8.61 -15.08 -25.49
N SER A 155 -7.52 -15.33 -24.75
CA SER A 155 -6.74 -16.56 -24.87
C SER A 155 -7.57 -17.80 -24.51
N GLU A 156 -8.44 -17.71 -23.51
CA GLU A 156 -9.29 -18.82 -23.06
C GLU A 156 -10.44 -19.09 -24.05
N GLU A 157 -11.09 -18.04 -24.56
CA GLU A 157 -12.23 -18.15 -25.48
C GLU A 157 -11.85 -18.58 -26.91
N SER A 158 -10.63 -18.25 -27.35
CA SER A 158 -10.30 -18.34 -28.78
C SER A 158 -9.73 -19.68 -29.27
N ASN A 159 -9.68 -20.74 -28.44
CA ASN A 159 -8.85 -21.93 -28.74
C ASN A 159 -7.44 -21.52 -29.24
N ALA A 160 -6.90 -20.42 -28.69
CA ALA A 160 -5.65 -19.83 -29.12
C ALA A 160 -4.49 -20.83 -28.98
N ASP A 161 -3.67 -20.95 -30.03
CA ASP A 161 -2.35 -21.58 -29.94
C ASP A 161 -1.33 -20.53 -29.45
N LYS A 162 -0.12 -20.97 -29.05
CA LYS A 162 0.93 -20.17 -28.38
C LYS A 162 1.27 -18.83 -29.05
N ASP A 163 0.97 -18.67 -30.34
CA ASP A 163 1.38 -17.51 -31.15
C ASP A 163 0.20 -16.67 -31.70
N CYS A 164 -1.06 -17.04 -31.44
CA CYS A 164 -2.22 -16.41 -32.09
C CYS A 164 -3.44 -16.24 -31.15
N ILE A 165 -3.93 -15.00 -31.03
CA ILE A 165 -5.25 -14.71 -30.43
C ILE A 165 -6.25 -14.55 -31.58
N PHE A 166 -7.28 -15.40 -31.65
CA PHE A 166 -8.37 -15.25 -32.62
C PHE A 166 -9.50 -14.39 -32.06
N ILE A 167 -9.84 -13.31 -32.75
CA ILE A 167 -11.01 -12.47 -32.42
C ILE A 167 -12.10 -12.77 -33.45
N ILE A 168 -13.17 -13.44 -33.01
CA ILE A 168 -14.38 -13.64 -33.84
C ILE A 168 -15.32 -12.47 -33.61
N VAL A 169 -15.44 -11.58 -34.59
CA VAL A 169 -16.46 -10.52 -34.59
C VAL A 169 -17.66 -10.99 -35.40
N VAL A 170 -18.80 -11.24 -34.76
CA VAL A 170 -20.05 -11.56 -35.45
C VAL A 170 -20.68 -10.27 -35.98
N ILE A 171 -20.55 -10.01 -37.28
CA ILE A 171 -21.23 -8.90 -37.94
C ILE A 171 -22.59 -9.38 -38.45
N SER A 172 -23.67 -8.91 -37.83
CA SER A 172 -25.04 -9.13 -38.33
C SER A 172 -25.39 -8.11 -39.41
N LEU A 173 -25.24 -8.49 -40.68
CA LEU A 173 -25.68 -7.70 -41.83
C LEU A 173 -27.20 -7.83 -42.03
N LYS A 174 -27.96 -6.76 -41.78
CA LYS A 174 -29.36 -6.66 -42.24
C LYS A 174 -29.39 -6.13 -43.67
N LEU A 175 -29.56 -7.02 -44.65
CA LEU A 175 -29.83 -6.64 -46.04
C LEU A 175 -31.30 -6.21 -46.18
N LYS A 176 -31.53 -4.97 -46.62
CA LYS A 176 -32.86 -4.46 -46.96
C LYS A 176 -33.05 -4.60 -48.47
N LEU A 177 -33.83 -5.59 -48.90
CA LEU A 177 -34.22 -5.75 -50.30
C LEU A 177 -35.17 -4.61 -50.70
N VAL A 178 -34.69 -3.69 -51.53
CA VAL A 178 -35.54 -2.69 -52.20
C VAL A 178 -36.11 -3.34 -53.46
N LYS A 179 -37.43 -3.56 -53.46
CA LYS A 179 -38.16 -4.02 -54.65
C LYS A 179 -38.29 -2.83 -55.60
N MET A 180 -37.62 -2.86 -56.75
CA MET A 180 -37.90 -1.93 -57.85
C MET A 180 -39.24 -2.34 -58.47
N ILE A 181 -40.19 -1.39 -58.50
CA ILE A 181 -41.46 -1.48 -59.23
C ILE A 181 -41.23 -0.92 -60.63
#